data_AF-A0A0Q5LKY3-F1
#
_entry.id   AF-A0A0Q5LKY3-F1
#
_cell.length_a   1.000
_cell.length_b   1.000
_cell.length_c   1.000
_cell.angle_alpha   90.00
_cell.angle_beta   90.00
_cell.angle_gamma   90.00
#
_symmetry.space_group_name_H-M   'P 1'
#
loop_
_entity.id
_entity.type
_entity.pdbx_description
1 polymer ?
#
loop_
_entity_poly.entity_id
_entity_poly.type
_entity_poly.pdbx_seq_one_letter_code
_entity_poly.pdbx_strand_id
1 'polypeptide(L)'
;MKEDFLRPPRSLAEWSADSLRVLGIVGVGVALIWLAPTDAGIAALALPALMLPRVLGLRGWFDLAVCATVLVAAWSNIFDLYRTIPGWDLVVHLICTGILTIVAVLILTRAEVVAMTRDHGARPRTPLVLAPLLALALSAMWEMVEWLGWAYLSDEIFVTYQDTIGDMVFGGLGGIAAGVILATSSLRRPCSRSEFGERE
;
A
#
# COMPACT_ATOMS: atom_id res chain seq x y z
N MET A 1 -13.96 3.40 12.44
CA MET A 1 -14.12 2.91 11.04
C MET A 1 -15.17 3.69 10.24
N LYS A 2 -16.48 3.63 10.55
CA LYS A 2 -17.50 4.42 9.80
C LYS A 2 -17.29 5.94 9.94
N GLU A 3 -16.97 6.39 11.15
CA GLU A 3 -16.71 7.81 11.45
C GLU A 3 -15.43 8.34 10.77
N ASP A 4 -14.40 7.50 10.65
CA ASP A 4 -13.15 7.86 9.97
C ASP A 4 -13.34 7.98 8.46
N PHE A 5 -14.15 7.10 7.87
CA PHE A 5 -14.43 7.11 6.43
C PHE A 5 -15.16 8.39 5.99
N LEU A 6 -16.15 8.83 6.77
CA LEU A 6 -16.98 10.00 6.49
C LEU A 6 -16.35 11.32 6.96
N ARG A 7 -15.14 11.27 7.52
CA ARG A 7 -14.47 12.47 8.02
C ARG A 7 -14.11 13.40 6.86
N PRO A 8 -14.43 14.71 6.95
CA PRO A 8 -14.02 15.68 5.94
C PRO A 8 -12.51 15.94 6.01
N PRO A 9 -11.82 16.10 4.86
CA PRO A 9 -10.41 16.45 4.82
C PRO A 9 -10.18 17.85 5.42
N ARG A 10 -9.13 17.98 6.24
CA ARG A 10 -8.77 19.23 6.95
C ARG A 10 -7.36 19.71 6.62
N SER A 11 -6.57 18.92 5.91
CA SER A 11 -5.18 19.26 5.53
C SER A 11 -4.96 19.08 4.02
N LEU A 12 -3.95 19.76 3.49
CA LEU A 12 -3.57 19.64 2.07
C LEU A 12 -3.28 18.19 1.68
N ALA A 13 -2.60 17.41 2.54
CA ALA A 13 -2.30 16.02 2.28
C ALA A 13 -3.57 15.15 2.16
N GLU A 14 -4.57 15.39 3.00
CA GLU A 14 -5.86 14.68 2.95
C GLU A 14 -6.64 15.05 1.67
N TRP A 15 -6.64 16.34 1.28
CA TRP A 15 -7.22 16.77 0.01
C TRP A 15 -6.51 16.18 -1.21
N SER A 16 -5.18 16.10 -1.20
CA SER A 16 -4.41 15.46 -2.27
C SER A 16 -4.71 13.97 -2.36
N ALA A 17 -4.79 13.25 -1.23
CA ALA A 17 -5.14 11.83 -1.22
C ALA A 17 -6.54 11.59 -1.80
N ASP A 18 -7.52 12.42 -1.43
CA ASP A 18 -8.87 12.35 -1.99
C ASP A 18 -8.91 12.67 -3.48
N SER A 19 -8.06 13.60 -3.94
CA SER A 19 -7.92 13.90 -5.37
C SER A 19 -7.36 12.68 -6.12
N LEU A 20 -6.35 12.00 -5.58
CA LEU A 20 -5.83 10.76 -6.16
C LEU A 20 -6.88 9.64 -6.23
N ARG A 21 -7.77 9.53 -5.23
CA ARG A 21 -8.90 8.58 -5.29
C ARG A 21 -9.85 8.86 -6.45
N VAL A 22 -10.20 10.13 -6.63
CA VAL A 22 -11.02 10.56 -7.77
C VAL A 22 -10.32 10.25 -9.08
N LEU A 23 -9.01 10.55 -9.19
CA LEU A 23 -8.22 10.18 -10.36
C LEU A 23 -8.17 8.66 -10.58
N GLY A 24 -8.15 7.84 -9.53
CA GLY A 24 -8.27 6.39 -9.63
C GLY A 24 -9.59 5.97 -10.27
N ILE A 25 -10.72 6.51 -9.79
CA ILE A 25 -12.06 6.21 -10.34
C ILE A 25 -12.18 6.67 -11.80
N VAL A 26 -11.75 7.91 -12.09
CA VAL A 26 -11.72 8.45 -13.45
C VAL A 26 -10.82 7.60 -14.35
N GLY A 27 -9.67 7.17 -13.82
CA GLY A 27 -8.71 6.30 -14.49
C GLY A 27 -9.30 4.97 -14.92
N VAL A 28 -10.08 4.33 -14.04
CA VAL A 28 -10.85 3.12 -14.40
C VAL A 28 -11.82 3.39 -15.54
N GLY A 29 -12.56 4.50 -15.48
CA GLY A 29 -13.49 4.88 -16.55
C GLY A 29 -12.77 5.12 -17.88
N VAL A 30 -11.61 5.77 -17.85
CA VAL A 30 -10.76 5.97 -19.04
C VAL A 30 -10.28 4.63 -19.59
N ALA A 31 -9.75 3.74 -18.74
CA ALA A 31 -9.27 2.44 -19.15
C ALA A 31 -10.39 1.57 -19.76
N LEU A 32 -11.59 1.59 -19.17
CA LEU A 32 -12.75 0.85 -19.69
C LEU A 32 -13.22 1.31 -21.08
N ILE A 33 -13.07 2.59 -21.40
CA ILE A 33 -13.55 3.15 -22.67
C ILE A 33 -12.48 3.09 -23.76
N TRP A 34 -11.21 3.28 -23.39
CA TRP A 34 -10.14 3.57 -24.35
C TRP A 34 -9.00 2.56 -24.37
N LEU A 35 -8.91 1.65 -23.39
CA LEU A 35 -7.79 0.70 -23.24
C LEU A 35 -8.28 -0.76 -23.27
N ALA A 36 -7.36 -1.72 -23.05
CA ALA A 36 -7.72 -3.14 -23.05
C ALA A 36 -8.55 -3.50 -21.79
N PRO A 37 -9.40 -4.55 -21.87
CA PRO A 37 -10.16 -5.01 -20.70
C PRO A 37 -9.27 -5.40 -19.51
N THR A 38 -8.06 -5.91 -19.76
CA THR A 38 -7.05 -6.22 -18.75
C THR A 38 -6.58 -4.96 -18.02
N ASP A 39 -6.31 -3.87 -18.74
CA ASP A 39 -5.89 -2.58 -18.19
C ASP A 39 -6.95 -2.00 -17.26
N ALA A 40 -8.22 -2.09 -17.69
CA ALA A 40 -9.35 -1.68 -16.86
C ALA A 40 -9.47 -2.55 -15.59
N GLY A 41 -9.21 -3.85 -15.69
CA GLY A 41 -9.15 -4.76 -14.55
C GLY A 41 -8.06 -4.38 -13.54
N ILE A 42 -6.86 -4.06 -14.01
CA ILE A 42 -5.73 -3.64 -13.18
C ILE A 42 -6.01 -2.29 -12.51
N ALA A 43 -6.54 -1.31 -13.27
CA ALA A 43 -6.96 -0.04 -12.71
C ALA A 43 -8.05 -0.22 -11.64
N ALA A 44 -9.00 -1.15 -11.84
CA ALA A 44 -10.05 -1.44 -10.87
C ALA A 44 -9.50 -2.13 -9.60
N LEU A 45 -8.50 -3.01 -9.75
CA LEU A 45 -7.84 -3.70 -8.63
C LEU A 45 -7.11 -2.73 -7.69
N ALA A 46 -6.70 -1.55 -8.19
CA ALA A 46 -6.12 -0.49 -7.37
C ALA A 46 -7.14 0.15 -6.41
N LEU A 47 -8.42 0.23 -6.77
CA LEU A 47 -9.43 1.01 -6.03
C LEU A 47 -9.58 0.58 -4.56
N PRO A 48 -9.68 -0.72 -4.20
CA PRO A 48 -9.72 -1.14 -2.80
C PRO A 48 -8.51 -0.65 -2.01
N ALA A 49 -7.31 -0.71 -2.58
CA ALA A 49 -6.09 -0.25 -1.93
C ALA A 49 -6.07 1.27 -1.71
N LEU A 50 -6.65 2.05 -2.64
CA LEU A 50 -6.83 3.50 -2.44
C LEU A 50 -7.81 3.83 -1.31
N MET A 51 -8.78 2.96 -1.01
CA MET A 51 -9.75 3.16 0.06
C MET A 51 -9.23 2.75 1.44
N LEU A 52 -8.30 1.78 1.51
CA LEU A 52 -7.79 1.23 2.77
C LEU A 52 -7.30 2.32 3.76
N PRO A 53 -6.46 3.29 3.37
CA PRO A 53 -6.00 4.31 4.32
C PRO A 53 -7.12 5.13 4.93
N ARG A 54 -8.18 5.41 4.16
CA ARG A 54 -9.33 6.20 4.60
C ARG A 54 -10.22 5.40 5.55
N VAL A 55 -10.51 4.14 5.21
CA VAL A 55 -11.24 3.22 6.11
C VAL A 55 -10.51 3.04 7.44
N LEU A 56 -9.18 3.03 7.39
CA LEU A 56 -8.31 2.94 8.56
C LEU A 56 -8.03 4.31 9.23
N GLY A 57 -8.54 5.43 8.73
CA GLY A 57 -8.27 6.75 9.32
C GLY A 57 -6.77 7.06 9.49
N LEU A 58 -5.94 6.70 8.51
CA LEU A 58 -4.50 6.92 8.56
C LEU A 58 -4.13 8.41 8.46
N ARG A 59 -2.88 8.75 8.80
CA ARG A 59 -2.39 10.13 8.67
C ARG A 59 -2.41 10.54 7.19
N GLY A 60 -2.91 11.74 6.88
CA GLY A 60 -3.05 12.22 5.50
C GLY A 60 -1.81 12.11 4.61
N TRP A 61 -0.60 12.30 5.14
CA TRP A 61 0.63 12.12 4.36
C TRP A 61 0.90 10.65 3.99
N PHE A 62 0.57 9.72 4.89
CA PHE A 62 0.75 8.28 4.66
C PHE A 62 -0.35 7.76 3.75
N ASP A 63 -1.57 8.27 3.91
CA ASP A 63 -2.66 8.06 2.97
C ASP A 63 -2.27 8.49 1.55
N LEU A 64 -1.76 9.72 1.40
CA LEU A 64 -1.25 10.22 0.12
C LEU A 64 -0.15 9.31 -0.46
N ALA A 65 0.78 8.84 0.37
CA ALA A 65 1.84 7.93 -0.07
C ALA A 65 1.27 6.61 -0.59
N VAL A 66 0.33 5.97 0.14
CA VAL A 66 -0.34 4.74 -0.31
C VAL A 66 -1.05 4.99 -1.64
N CYS A 67 -1.85 6.05 -1.74
CA CYS A 67 -2.60 6.35 -2.95
C CYS A 67 -1.68 6.61 -4.16
N ALA A 68 -0.62 7.39 -3.97
CA ALA A 68 0.35 7.69 -5.02
C ALA A 68 1.08 6.42 -5.48
N THR A 69 1.59 5.62 -4.55
CA THR A 69 2.34 4.39 -4.87
C THR A 69 1.48 3.37 -5.61
N VAL A 70 0.25 3.14 -5.14
CA VAL A 70 -0.67 2.17 -5.78
C VAL A 70 -1.06 2.63 -7.18
N LEU A 71 -1.34 3.93 -7.38
CA LEU A 71 -1.61 4.47 -8.71
C LEU A 71 -0.39 4.36 -9.62
N VAL A 72 0.80 4.71 -9.13
CA VAL A 72 2.05 4.56 -9.89
C VAL A 72 2.24 3.11 -10.31
N ALA A 73 2.02 2.13 -9.42
CA ALA A 73 2.13 0.72 -9.75
C ALA A 73 1.14 0.29 -10.85
N ALA A 74 -0.14 0.64 -10.69
CA ALA A 74 -1.16 0.29 -11.68
C ALA A 74 -0.89 0.90 -13.05
N TRP A 75 -0.54 2.20 -13.10
CA TRP A 75 -0.26 2.88 -14.36
C TRP A 75 1.10 2.52 -14.96
N SER A 76 2.06 2.06 -14.13
CA SER A 76 3.31 1.50 -14.64
C SER A 76 3.07 0.22 -15.43
N ASN A 77 2.12 -0.61 -15.00
CA ASN A 77 1.70 -1.78 -15.76
C ASN A 77 1.00 -1.36 -17.08
N ILE A 78 0.00 -0.48 -16.99
CA ILE A 78 -0.79 -0.02 -18.15
C ILE A 78 0.08 0.65 -19.24
N PHE A 79 1.11 1.40 -18.84
CA PHE A 79 2.03 2.05 -19.77
C PHE A 79 3.28 1.21 -20.09
N ASP A 80 3.32 -0.06 -19.68
CA ASP A 80 4.41 -0.99 -19.98
C ASP A 80 5.78 -0.47 -19.48
N LEU A 81 5.77 0.25 -18.35
CA LEU A 81 6.97 0.83 -17.75
C LEU A 81 7.90 -0.23 -17.16
N TYR A 82 7.36 -1.36 -16.71
CA TYR A 82 8.14 -2.47 -16.20
C TYR A 82 9.04 -3.10 -17.26
N ARG A 83 8.58 -3.13 -18.52
CA ARG A 83 9.39 -3.59 -19.65
C ARG A 83 10.32 -2.51 -20.20
N THR A 84 9.91 -1.25 -20.16
CA THR A 84 10.64 -0.15 -20.83
C THR A 84 11.70 0.52 -19.96
N ILE A 85 11.58 0.47 -18.63
CA ILE A 85 12.53 1.08 -17.69
C ILE A 85 13.22 -0.04 -16.88
N PRO A 86 14.51 -0.33 -17.14
CA PRO A 86 15.22 -1.41 -16.45
C PRO A 86 15.20 -1.25 -14.93
N GLY A 87 14.74 -2.29 -14.22
CA GLY A 87 14.68 -2.34 -12.76
C GLY A 87 13.59 -1.49 -12.12
N TRP A 88 12.72 -0.84 -12.91
CA TRP A 88 11.59 -0.08 -12.38
C TRP A 88 10.64 -0.96 -11.57
N ASP A 89 10.40 -2.17 -12.05
CA ASP A 89 9.53 -3.14 -11.41
C ASP A 89 9.98 -3.45 -9.98
N LEU A 90 11.25 -3.85 -9.83
CA LEU A 90 11.89 -4.09 -8.53
C LEU A 90 11.77 -2.89 -7.57
N VAL A 91 11.89 -1.66 -8.07
CA VAL A 91 11.71 -0.44 -7.27
C VAL A 91 10.27 -0.30 -6.80
N VAL A 92 9.30 -0.54 -7.69
CA VAL A 92 7.88 -0.50 -7.34
C VAL A 92 7.54 -1.61 -6.34
N HIS A 93 8.02 -2.84 -6.52
CA HIS A 93 7.84 -3.95 -5.59
C HIS A 93 8.41 -3.65 -4.21
N LEU A 94 9.60 -3.05 -4.13
CA LEU A 94 10.19 -2.63 -2.86
C LEU A 94 9.32 -1.60 -2.13
N ILE A 95 8.89 -0.54 -2.83
CA ILE A 95 8.17 0.58 -2.22
C ILE A 95 6.72 0.18 -1.89
N CYS A 96 6.01 -0.38 -2.88
CA CYS A 96 4.61 -0.75 -2.77
C CYS A 96 4.41 -1.82 -1.69
N THR A 97 5.19 -2.90 -1.73
CA THR A 97 5.09 -3.96 -0.73
C THR A 97 5.44 -3.46 0.66
N GLY A 98 6.46 -2.61 0.80
CA GLY A 98 6.80 -2.00 2.09
C GLY A 98 5.66 -1.17 2.67
N ILE A 99 5.04 -0.30 1.86
CA ILE A 99 3.90 0.51 2.28
C ILE A 99 2.68 -0.36 2.63
N LEU A 100 2.34 -1.33 1.80
CA LEU A 100 1.23 -2.25 2.05
C LEU A 100 1.47 -3.15 3.27
N THR A 101 2.73 -3.49 3.56
CA THR A 101 3.10 -4.20 4.79
C THR A 101 2.78 -3.37 6.03
N ILE A 102 3.05 -2.07 6.03
CA ILE A 102 2.66 -1.17 7.13
C ILE A 102 1.14 -1.16 7.29
N VAL A 103 0.39 -1.06 6.19
CA VAL A 103 -1.09 -1.11 6.21
C VAL A 103 -1.58 -2.44 6.81
N ALA A 104 -1.03 -3.57 6.36
CA ALA A 104 -1.40 -4.90 6.83
C ALA A 104 -1.06 -5.09 8.33
N VAL A 105 0.10 -4.59 8.78
CA VAL A 105 0.46 -4.57 10.21
C VAL A 105 -0.55 -3.78 11.03
N LEU A 106 -0.99 -2.61 10.54
CA LEU A 106 -2.00 -1.80 11.22
C LEU A 106 -3.36 -2.49 11.30
N ILE A 107 -3.76 -3.20 10.24
CA ILE A 107 -4.99 -4.01 10.23
C ILE A 107 -4.89 -5.10 11.29
N LEU A 108 -3.84 -5.90 11.27
CA LEU A 108 -3.63 -7.02 12.21
C LEU A 108 -3.56 -6.55 13.66
N THR A 109 -2.92 -5.40 13.90
CA THR A 109 -2.80 -4.85 15.25
C THR A 109 -4.15 -4.35 15.77
N ARG A 110 -4.96 -3.69 14.92
CA ARG A 110 -6.29 -3.19 15.30
C ARG A 110 -7.35 -4.29 15.40
N ALA A 111 -7.17 -5.37 14.66
CA ALA A 111 -7.99 -6.57 14.77
C ALA A 111 -7.60 -7.45 15.98
N GLU A 112 -6.66 -6.98 16.82
CA GLU A 112 -6.17 -7.69 18.01
C GLU A 112 -5.56 -9.07 17.72
N VAL A 113 -5.15 -9.32 16.47
CA VAL A 113 -4.49 -10.58 16.07
C VAL A 113 -3.09 -10.64 16.66
N VAL A 114 -2.33 -9.54 16.55
CA VAL A 114 -0.96 -9.44 17.10
C VAL A 114 -0.57 -7.98 17.31
N ALA A 115 -0.01 -7.66 18.47
CA ALA A 115 0.54 -6.34 18.75
C ALA A 115 1.91 -6.15 18.07
N MET A 116 1.93 -5.41 16.96
CA MET A 116 3.15 -5.19 16.18
C MET A 116 3.62 -3.73 16.15
N THR A 117 2.77 -2.78 16.54
CA THR A 117 3.12 -1.37 16.59
C THR A 117 3.55 -0.95 18.00
N ARG A 118 4.51 -0.01 18.07
CA ARG A 118 5.08 0.45 19.35
C ARG A 118 4.03 1.07 20.29
N ASP A 119 3.03 1.75 19.74
CA ASP A 119 1.92 2.35 20.49
C ASP A 119 0.97 1.31 21.10
N HIS A 120 0.98 0.08 20.60
CA HIS A 120 0.26 -1.05 21.18
C HIS A 120 1.18 -1.94 22.05
N GLY A 121 2.31 -1.39 22.53
CA GLY A 121 3.21 -2.07 23.46
C GLY A 121 4.09 -3.15 22.82
N ALA A 122 4.15 -3.22 21.48
CA ALA A 122 4.98 -4.18 20.80
C ALA A 122 6.47 -3.99 21.12
N ARG A 123 7.18 -5.10 21.37
CA ARG A 123 8.64 -5.08 21.47
C ARG A 123 9.22 -4.75 20.09
N PRO A 124 10.31 -3.96 19.96
CA PRO A 124 10.89 -3.61 18.67
C PRO A 124 11.25 -4.82 17.78
N ARG A 125 11.58 -5.96 18.40
CA ARG A 125 11.87 -7.22 17.70
C ARG A 125 10.67 -7.79 16.95
N THR A 126 9.44 -7.51 17.41
CA THR A 126 8.21 -8.05 16.82
C THR A 126 8.01 -7.57 15.37
N PRO A 127 7.90 -6.26 15.07
CA PRO A 127 7.76 -5.79 13.69
C PRO A 127 9.02 -6.07 12.84
N LEU A 128 10.21 -6.10 13.43
CA LEU A 128 11.45 -6.44 12.70
C LEU A 128 11.45 -7.87 12.14
N VAL A 129 10.76 -8.80 12.81
CA VAL A 129 10.66 -10.20 12.36
C VAL A 129 9.40 -10.44 11.54
N LEU A 130 8.25 -9.91 11.97
CA LEU A 130 6.98 -10.23 11.35
C LEU A 130 6.71 -9.41 10.07
N ALA A 131 7.21 -8.18 9.95
CA ALA A 131 6.96 -7.36 8.76
C ALA A 131 7.60 -7.95 7.48
N PRO A 132 8.86 -8.43 7.48
CA PRO A 132 9.42 -9.13 6.31
C PRO A 132 8.64 -10.38 5.91
N LEU A 133 8.17 -11.16 6.89
CA LEU A 133 7.37 -12.37 6.61
C LEU A 133 6.02 -12.02 5.98
N LEU A 134 5.37 -10.96 6.49
CA LEU A 134 4.14 -10.46 5.92
C LEU A 134 4.35 -9.88 4.51
N ALA A 135 5.45 -9.18 4.29
CA ALA A 135 5.82 -8.65 2.98
C ALA A 135 6.06 -9.77 1.95
N LEU A 136 6.76 -10.84 2.35
CA LEU A 136 6.94 -12.03 1.51
C LEU A 136 5.61 -12.72 1.20
N ALA A 137 4.70 -12.80 2.17
CA ALA A 137 3.36 -13.33 1.94
C ALA A 137 2.55 -12.46 0.97
N LEU A 138 2.59 -11.13 1.13
CA LEU A 138 1.95 -10.18 0.21
C LEU A 138 2.54 -10.26 -1.20
N SER A 139 3.88 -10.39 -1.30
CA SER A 139 4.56 -10.56 -2.59
C SER A 139 4.12 -11.86 -3.24
N ALA A 140 4.17 -12.98 -2.52
CA ALA A 140 3.71 -14.27 -3.04
C ALA A 140 2.23 -14.24 -3.49
N MET A 141 1.37 -13.51 -2.77
CA MET A 141 -0.02 -13.32 -3.20
C MET A 141 -0.12 -12.52 -4.50
N TRP A 142 0.72 -11.51 -4.70
CA TRP A 142 0.77 -10.75 -5.95
C TRP A 142 1.25 -11.61 -7.12
N GLU A 143 2.33 -12.38 -6.93
CA GLU A 143 2.82 -13.34 -7.93
C GLU A 143 1.75 -14.36 -8.34
N MET A 144 0.91 -14.80 -7.38
CA MET A 144 -0.23 -15.66 -7.69
C MET A 144 -1.30 -14.93 -8.52
N VAL A 145 -1.52 -13.64 -8.29
CA VAL A 145 -2.44 -12.82 -9.09
C VAL A 145 -1.90 -12.63 -10.51
N GLU A 146 -0.60 -12.39 -10.67
CA GLU A 146 0.02 -12.28 -12.00
C GLU A 146 0.00 -13.61 -12.74
N TRP A 147 0.31 -14.70 -12.05
CA TRP A 147 0.17 -16.04 -12.61
C TRP A 147 -1.28 -16.34 -13.05
N LEU A 148 -2.28 -15.96 -12.26
CA LEU A 148 -3.69 -16.08 -12.67
C LEU A 148 -4.00 -15.22 -13.89
N GLY A 149 -3.49 -14.00 -13.95
CA GLY A 149 -3.63 -13.13 -15.11
C GLY A 149 -3.01 -13.75 -16.35
N TRP A 150 -1.77 -14.25 -16.23
CA TRP A 150 -1.08 -14.92 -17.32
C TRP A 150 -1.81 -16.19 -17.80
N ALA A 151 -2.25 -17.02 -16.85
CA ALA A 151 -2.86 -18.31 -17.17
C ALA A 151 -4.25 -18.19 -17.81
N TYR A 152 -5.01 -17.12 -17.50
CA TYR A 152 -6.43 -17.02 -17.87
C TYR A 152 -6.81 -15.77 -18.67
N LEU A 153 -5.98 -14.72 -18.72
CA LEU A 153 -6.32 -13.44 -19.36
C LEU A 153 -5.42 -13.09 -20.55
N SER A 154 -4.09 -13.12 -20.38
CA SER A 154 -3.14 -12.72 -21.43
C SER A 154 -1.76 -13.32 -21.22
N ASP A 155 -1.15 -13.85 -22.28
CA ASP A 155 0.23 -14.37 -22.27
C ASP A 155 1.30 -13.28 -22.26
N GLU A 156 0.91 -12.01 -22.39
CA GLU A 156 1.78 -10.84 -22.27
C GLU A 156 2.17 -10.51 -20.82
N ILE A 157 1.46 -11.08 -19.83
CA ILE A 157 1.76 -10.87 -18.41
C ILE A 157 3.05 -11.63 -18.07
N PHE A 158 4.02 -10.90 -17.55
CA PHE A 158 5.37 -11.40 -17.29
C PHE A 158 5.39 -12.23 -15.99
N VAL A 159 5.75 -13.51 -16.09
CA VAL A 159 5.75 -14.47 -14.95
C VAL A 159 6.97 -15.39 -15.01
N THR A 160 8.14 -14.82 -15.22
CA THR A 160 9.38 -15.61 -15.31
C THR A 160 9.95 -15.91 -13.92
N TYR A 161 10.68 -17.03 -13.78
CA TYR A 161 11.24 -17.40 -12.48
C TYR A 161 12.14 -16.31 -11.86
N GLN A 162 12.95 -15.65 -12.68
CA GLN A 162 13.86 -14.61 -12.20
C GLN A 162 13.13 -13.35 -11.75
N ASP A 163 12.02 -13.05 -12.41
CA ASP A 163 11.14 -11.91 -12.16
C ASP A 163 10.42 -12.11 -10.82
N THR A 164 9.63 -13.18 -10.72
CA THR A 164 8.93 -13.60 -9.50
C THR A 164 9.84 -13.65 -8.27
N ILE A 165 11.03 -14.25 -8.39
CA ILE A 165 11.97 -14.31 -7.28
C ILE A 165 12.54 -12.92 -6.96
N GLY A 166 12.82 -12.10 -7.99
CA GLY A 166 13.27 -10.71 -7.84
C GLY A 166 12.26 -9.88 -7.07
N ASP A 167 10.99 -9.95 -7.45
CA ASP A 167 9.90 -9.19 -6.86
C ASP A 167 9.62 -9.60 -5.42
N MET A 168 9.66 -10.91 -5.13
CA MET A 168 9.60 -11.39 -3.75
C MET A 168 10.79 -10.92 -2.91
N VAL A 169 12.01 -10.91 -3.46
CA VAL A 169 13.20 -10.42 -2.75
C VAL A 169 13.07 -8.93 -2.45
N PHE A 170 12.74 -8.11 -3.45
CA PHE A 170 12.60 -6.66 -3.29
C PHE A 170 11.41 -6.30 -2.41
N GLY A 171 10.29 -7.03 -2.53
CA GLY A 171 9.16 -6.93 -1.63
C GLY A 171 9.52 -7.26 -0.18
N GLY A 172 10.31 -8.32 0.03
CA GLY A 172 10.86 -8.67 1.34
C GLY A 172 11.77 -7.59 1.94
N LEU A 173 12.63 -6.96 1.12
CA LEU A 173 13.44 -5.80 1.53
C LEU A 173 12.55 -4.60 1.91
N GLY A 174 11.47 -4.36 1.17
CA GLY A 174 10.43 -3.40 1.54
C GLY A 174 9.81 -3.71 2.90
N GLY A 175 9.55 -4.99 3.19
CA GLY A 175 9.09 -5.48 4.49
C GLY A 175 10.07 -5.23 5.64
N ILE A 176 11.39 -5.39 5.39
CA ILE A 176 12.43 -5.03 6.37
C ILE A 176 12.39 -3.54 6.67
N ALA A 177 12.32 -2.69 5.64
CA ALA A 177 12.22 -1.25 5.82
C ALA A 177 10.95 -0.87 6.61
N ALA A 178 9.81 -1.48 6.28
CA ALA A 178 8.56 -1.32 7.02
C ALA A 178 8.70 -1.72 8.50
N GLY A 179 9.33 -2.87 8.78
CA GLY A 179 9.59 -3.34 10.14
C GLY A 179 10.45 -2.38 10.95
N VAL A 180 11.51 -1.81 10.32
CA VAL A 180 12.36 -0.78 10.95
C VAL A 180 11.56 0.48 11.26
N ILE A 181 10.75 0.97 10.31
CA ILE A 181 9.88 2.14 10.52
C ILE A 181 8.92 1.90 11.69
N LEU A 182 8.26 0.74 11.74
CA LEU A 182 7.31 0.36 12.79
C LEU A 182 7.97 0.19 14.17
N ALA A 183 9.22 -0.29 14.21
CA ALA A 183 9.99 -0.45 15.45
C ALA A 183 10.46 0.90 16.04
N THR A 184 10.75 1.87 15.18
CA THR A 184 11.40 3.14 15.55
C THR A 184 10.43 4.31 15.65
N SER A 185 9.32 4.29 14.92
CA SER A 185 8.39 5.42 14.78
C SER A 185 7.03 5.13 15.42
N SER A 186 6.45 6.15 16.06
CA SER A 186 5.03 6.13 16.43
C SER A 186 4.21 6.66 15.26
N LEU A 187 3.28 5.86 14.74
CA LEU A 187 2.37 6.28 13.67
C LEU A 187 1.19 7.11 14.19
N ARG A 188 1.08 7.33 15.51
CA ARG A 188 0.04 8.18 16.12
C ARG A 188 0.31 9.66 15.87
N ARG A 189 -0.75 10.48 15.72
CA ARG A 189 -0.63 11.94 15.81
C ARG A 189 -0.23 12.32 17.25
N PRO A 190 0.67 13.31 17.46
CA PRO A 190 0.83 13.91 18.79
C PRO A 190 -0.53 14.41 19.27
N CYS A 191 -0.94 14.04 20.47
CA CYS A 191 -2.06 14.71 21.12
C CYS A 191 -1.61 16.15 21.38
N SER A 192 -2.34 17.15 20.88
CA SER A 192 -2.06 18.53 21.25
C SER A 192 -2.30 18.66 22.75
N ARG A 193 -1.23 18.90 23.52
CA ARG A 193 -1.34 19.43 24.87
C ARG A 193 -1.93 20.84 24.78
N SER A 194 -3.26 20.94 24.75
CA SER A 194 -3.94 22.23 24.91
C SER A 194 -5.22 22.16 25.75
N GLU A 195 -5.49 21.06 26.47
CA GLU A 195 -6.72 20.94 27.28
C GLU A 195 -6.51 20.53 28.75
N PHE A 196 -5.31 20.64 29.30
CA PHE A 196 -5.14 20.65 30.77
C PHE A 196 -4.09 21.70 31.15
N GLY A 197 -4.54 22.94 31.07
CA GLY A 197 -3.80 24.15 31.40
C GLY A 197 -4.69 25.17 32.10
N GLU A 198 -5.46 24.74 33.10
CA GLU A 198 -5.97 25.59 34.20
C GLU A 198 -5.70 24.79 35.48
N ARG A 199 -4.56 25.04 36.13
CA ARG A 199 -4.32 26.02 37.21
C ARG A 199 -4.90 25.56 38.55
N GLU A 200 -3.93 25.25 39.43
CA GLU A 200 -3.86 25.42 40.89
C GLU A 200 -4.96 24.82 41.77
#